data_AF-A0A352IRS8-F1
#
_entry.id   AF-A0A352IRS8-F1
#
_cell.length_a   1.000
_cell.length_b   1.000
_cell.length_c   1.000
_cell.angle_alpha   90.00
_cell.angle_beta   90.00
_cell.angle_gamma   90.00
#
_symmetry.space_group_name_H-M   'P 1'
#
loop_
_entity.id
_entity.type
_entity.pdbx_description
1 polymer ?
#
loop_
_entity_poly.entity_id
_entity_poly.type
_entity_poly.pdbx_seq_one_letter_code
_entity_poly.pdbx_strand_id
1 'polypeptide(L)'
;NQFGITLPEGVNPKLTNIAAVTVSATLPPFAKAGQEIDITVSSIGNADSLRGGTLLMTPLKGADNKVYAVAQGSLVVGGFGAQGLDGSRITVNIPSVGRIPNGATIEREVLSPFTEGDTITVHLLRPDFTTARR
;
A
#
# COMPACT_ATOMS: atom_id res chain seq x y z
N ASN A 1 11.91 12.62 -12.67
CA ASN A 1 12.16 11.22 -13.07
C ASN A 1 13.06 10.54 -12.08
N GLN A 2 12.49 9.89 -11.07
CA GLN A 2 13.26 9.24 -10.01
C GLN A 2 12.97 7.74 -10.14
N PHE A 3 14.01 6.98 -10.55
CA PHE A 3 14.02 5.52 -10.75
C PHE A 3 13.40 4.96 -12.04
N GLY A 4 13.45 5.70 -13.15
CA GLY A 4 13.23 5.12 -14.48
C GLY A 4 14.48 4.36 -14.94
N ILE A 5 14.38 3.03 -15.08
CA ILE A 5 15.43 2.23 -15.71
C ILE A 5 15.49 2.67 -17.19
N THR A 6 16.53 3.38 -17.61
CA THR A 6 16.70 3.78 -19.01
C THR A 6 17.23 2.59 -19.79
N LEU A 7 16.35 1.91 -20.54
CA LEU A 7 16.76 0.83 -21.42
C LEU A 7 17.30 1.39 -22.75
N PRO A 8 18.45 0.89 -23.26
CA PRO A 8 18.94 1.22 -24.59
C PRO A 8 17.99 0.70 -25.68
N GLU A 9 17.87 1.43 -26.79
CA GLU A 9 17.05 1.00 -27.93
C GLU A 9 17.50 -0.38 -28.44
N GLY A 10 16.54 -1.30 -28.62
CA GLY A 10 16.79 -2.65 -29.13
C GLY A 10 17.02 -3.74 -28.06
N VAL A 11 17.13 -3.38 -26.78
CA VAL A 11 17.14 -4.38 -25.69
C VAL A 11 15.69 -4.70 -25.33
N ASN A 12 15.22 -5.89 -25.71
CA ASN A 12 14.01 -6.46 -25.13
C ASN A 12 14.43 -7.19 -23.85
N PRO A 13 14.29 -6.57 -22.66
CA PRO A 13 14.72 -7.23 -21.46
C PRO A 13 13.71 -8.37 -21.25
N LYS A 14 14.13 -9.62 -21.46
CA LYS A 14 13.34 -10.79 -21.04
C LYS A 14 13.36 -10.80 -19.52
N LEU A 15 12.54 -9.94 -18.92
CA LEU A 15 12.46 -9.71 -17.49
C LEU A 15 11.50 -10.73 -16.91
N THR A 16 11.98 -11.95 -16.74
CA THR A 16 11.19 -13.02 -16.12
C THR A 16 10.83 -12.71 -14.66
N ASN A 17 11.52 -11.75 -14.02
CA ASN A 17 11.42 -11.45 -12.59
C ASN A 17 11.29 -9.95 -12.23
N ILE A 18 10.95 -9.07 -13.19
CA ILE A 18 10.60 -7.67 -12.85
C ILE A 18 9.10 -7.50 -12.99
N ALA A 19 8.45 -7.15 -11.90
CA ALA A 19 7.02 -6.87 -11.84
C ALA A 19 6.81 -5.38 -11.61
N ALA A 20 5.90 -4.76 -12.37
CA ALA A 20 5.31 -3.52 -11.89
C ALA A 20 4.47 -3.87 -10.66
N VAL A 21 4.56 -3.08 -9.59
CA VAL A 21 3.81 -3.33 -8.36
C VAL A 21 3.03 -2.09 -7.94
N THR A 22 1.83 -2.29 -7.41
CA THR A 22 1.06 -1.27 -6.69
C THR A 22 1.32 -1.46 -5.21
N VAL A 23 1.58 -0.37 -4.50
CA VAL A 23 1.66 -0.35 -3.03
C VAL A 23 0.52 0.48 -2.50
N SER A 24 -0.23 -0.07 -1.54
CA SER A 24 -1.36 0.58 -0.90
C SER A 24 -1.29 0.43 0.61
N ALA A 25 -1.69 1.47 1.33
CA ALA A 25 -1.79 1.49 2.79
C ALA A 25 -3.00 2.31 3.21
N THR A 26 -3.55 2.01 4.38
CA THR A 26 -4.60 2.82 4.99
C THR A 26 -3.97 3.71 6.05
N LEU A 27 -4.06 5.03 5.88
CA LEU A 27 -3.60 5.99 6.87
C LEU A 27 -4.66 6.10 7.99
N PRO A 28 -4.32 5.77 9.25
CA PRO A 28 -5.26 5.90 10.36
C PRO A 28 -5.65 7.36 10.62
N PRO A 29 -6.85 7.61 11.17
CA PRO A 29 -7.20 8.95 11.63
C PRO A 29 -6.24 9.40 12.74
N PHE A 30 -5.87 10.68 12.72
CA PHE A 30 -4.93 11.29 13.68
C PHE A 30 -3.54 10.66 13.72
N ALA A 31 -3.15 9.96 12.66
CA ALA A 31 -1.83 9.35 12.55
C ALA A 31 -0.71 10.41 12.62
N LYS A 32 0.37 10.05 13.31
CA LYS A 32 1.49 10.94 13.62
C LYS A 32 2.73 10.58 12.81
N ALA A 33 3.55 11.58 12.52
CA ALA A 33 4.83 11.34 11.87
C ALA A 33 5.70 10.38 12.71
N GLY A 34 6.36 9.43 12.05
CA GLY A 34 7.16 8.37 12.67
C GLY A 34 6.37 7.12 13.07
N GLN A 35 5.04 7.13 13.03
CA GLN A 35 4.26 5.90 13.21
C GLN A 35 4.42 4.96 12.00
N GLU A 36 4.43 3.66 12.27
CA GLU A 36 4.47 2.63 11.24
C GLU A 36 3.05 2.15 10.92
N ILE A 37 2.81 1.86 9.64
CA ILE A 37 1.55 1.30 9.14
C ILE A 37 1.81 0.10 8.25
N ASP A 38 0.85 -0.81 8.23
CA ASP A 38 0.88 -1.95 7.34
C ASP A 38 0.64 -1.54 5.90
N ILE A 39 1.33 -2.21 4.99
CA ILE A 39 1.15 -2.03 3.56
C ILE A 39 0.82 -3.35 2.87
N THR A 40 0.09 -3.22 1.78
CA THR A 40 -0.17 -4.30 0.84
C THR A 40 0.50 -3.96 -0.49
N VAL A 41 1.24 -4.93 -1.03
CA VAL A 41 1.90 -4.84 -2.33
C VAL A 41 1.25 -5.85 -3.26
N SER A 42 0.83 -5.39 -4.42
CA SER A 42 0.16 -6.22 -5.43
C SER A 42 0.91 -6.11 -6.76
N SER A 43 1.23 -7.23 -7.38
CA SER A 43 1.81 -7.23 -8.72
C SER A 43 0.80 -6.79 -9.78
N ILE A 44 1.23 -5.87 -10.65
CA ILE A 44 0.59 -5.52 -11.91
C ILE A 44 1.38 -6.23 -13.03
N GLY A 45 0.86 -7.34 -13.54
CA GLY A 45 1.46 -8.08 -14.67
C GLY A 45 1.98 -9.47 -14.29
N ASN A 46 2.99 -9.96 -15.04
CA ASN A 46 3.43 -11.37 -15.07
C ASN A 46 4.32 -11.81 -13.89
N ALA A 47 4.12 -11.29 -12.67
CA ALA A 47 4.82 -11.88 -11.52
C ALA A 47 4.14 -13.18 -11.11
N ASP A 48 4.83 -14.31 -11.30
CA ASP A 48 4.35 -15.61 -10.84
C ASP A 48 4.22 -15.69 -9.31
N SER A 49 5.04 -14.90 -8.59
CA SER A 49 5.02 -14.82 -7.13
C SER A 49 5.78 -13.58 -6.63
N LEU A 50 5.30 -12.96 -5.56
CA LEU A 50 6.00 -11.92 -4.79
C LEU A 50 6.81 -12.49 -3.61
N ARG A 51 6.77 -13.81 -3.42
CA ARG A 51 7.44 -14.48 -2.29
C ARG A 51 8.96 -14.27 -2.36
N GLY A 52 9.55 -13.83 -1.25
CA GLY A 52 10.99 -13.56 -1.15
C GLY A 52 11.42 -12.26 -1.82
N GLY A 53 10.48 -11.48 -2.36
CA GLY A 53 10.74 -10.14 -2.85
C GLY A 53 11.03 -9.16 -1.71
N THR A 54 11.73 -8.07 -2.05
CA THR A 54 11.92 -6.91 -1.17
C THR A 54 11.39 -5.67 -1.90
N LEU A 55 10.54 -4.90 -1.21
CA LEU A 55 10.08 -3.61 -1.67
C LEU A 55 11.16 -2.57 -1.37
N LEU A 56 11.65 -1.92 -2.42
CA LEU A 56 12.53 -0.76 -2.28
C LEU A 56 11.72 0.45 -1.81
N MET A 57 12.42 1.42 -1.22
CA MET A 57 11.83 2.67 -0.73
C MET A 57 10.88 3.30 -1.75
N THR A 58 9.59 3.29 -1.43
CA THR A 58 8.49 3.69 -2.31
C THR A 58 7.62 4.74 -1.61
N PRO A 59 7.51 5.97 -2.13
CA PRO A 59 6.66 6.99 -1.54
C PRO A 59 5.17 6.69 -1.77
N LEU A 60 4.38 6.71 -0.70
CA LEU A 60 2.92 6.59 -0.75
C LEU A 60 2.28 7.97 -0.80
N LYS A 61 1.50 8.22 -1.85
CA LYS A 61 0.87 9.51 -2.11
C LYS A 61 -0.63 9.46 -1.88
N GLY A 62 -1.17 10.56 -1.35
CA GLY A 62 -2.60 10.82 -1.33
C GLY A 62 -3.12 11.29 -2.69
N ALA A 63 -4.45 11.43 -2.79
CA ALA A 63 -5.12 11.94 -4.00
C ALA A 63 -4.71 13.40 -4.35
N ASP A 64 -4.18 14.13 -3.37
CA ASP A 64 -3.62 15.47 -3.50
C ASP A 64 -2.15 15.49 -3.99
N ASN A 65 -1.61 14.34 -4.40
CA ASN A 65 -0.21 14.12 -4.81
C ASN A 65 0.84 14.38 -3.73
N LYS A 66 0.44 14.57 -2.47
CA LYS A 66 1.37 14.72 -1.35
C LYS A 66 1.82 13.35 -0.85
N VAL A 67 3.10 13.25 -0.47
CA VAL A 67 3.62 12.04 0.18
C VAL A 67 3.20 12.03 1.64
N TYR A 68 2.53 10.96 2.07
CA TYR A 68 2.08 10.78 3.45
C TYR A 68 2.90 9.75 4.21
N ALA A 69 3.43 8.75 3.50
CA ALA A 69 4.25 7.70 4.09
C ALA A 69 5.31 7.22 3.09
N VAL A 70 6.36 6.59 3.61
CA VAL A 70 7.41 5.93 2.83
C VAL A 70 7.40 4.46 3.16
N ALA A 71 7.21 3.62 2.13
CA ALA A 71 7.07 2.17 2.25
C ALA A 71 8.36 1.45 1.84
N GLN A 72 8.78 0.43 2.59
CA GLN A 72 9.90 -0.44 2.27
C GLN A 72 9.84 -1.76 3.05
N GLY A 73 10.61 -2.75 2.63
CA GLY A 73 10.89 -3.94 3.44
C GLY A 73 10.65 -5.25 2.71
N SER A 74 10.78 -6.36 3.44
CA SER A 74 10.63 -7.71 2.90
C SER A 74 9.15 -8.10 2.80
N LEU A 75 8.75 -8.68 1.67
CA LEU A 75 7.36 -9.10 1.46
C LEU A 75 7.07 -10.43 2.12
N VAL A 76 5.97 -10.49 2.86
CA VAL A 76 5.38 -11.74 3.34
C VAL A 76 4.15 -12.05 2.49
N VAL A 77 4.17 -13.21 1.82
CA VAL A 77 3.07 -13.67 0.97
C VAL A 77 2.38 -14.85 1.64
N GLY A 78 1.07 -14.74 1.86
CA GLY A 78 0.25 -15.85 2.31
C GLY A 78 -0.20 -16.68 1.12
N GLY A 79 0.45 -17.81 0.84
CA GLY A 79 -0.01 -18.73 -0.20
C GLY A 79 0.93 -19.84 -0.58
N PHE A 80 0.38 -20.97 -0.99
CA PHE A 80 1.09 -22.16 -1.47
C PHE A 80 0.49 -22.58 -2.82
N GLY A 81 1.26 -22.43 -3.90
CA GLY A 81 0.95 -23.03 -5.19
C GLY A 81 1.74 -24.33 -5.31
N ALA A 82 1.04 -25.47 -5.36
CA ALA A 82 1.65 -26.76 -5.67
C ALA A 82 1.19 -27.19 -7.06
N GLN A 83 2.15 -27.55 -7.91
CA GLN A 83 1.87 -28.12 -9.23
C GLN A 83 1.98 -29.64 -9.10
N GLY A 84 0.87 -30.35 -9.27
CA GLY A 84 0.87 -31.80 -9.32
C GLY A 84 1.51 -32.31 -10.62
N LEU A 85 2.19 -33.46 -10.55
CA LEU A 85 2.76 -34.16 -11.72
C LEU A 85 1.70 -34.55 -12.77
N ASP A 86 0.42 -34.54 -12.38
CA ASP A 86 -0.76 -34.87 -13.19
C ASP A 86 -1.42 -33.62 -13.82
N GLY A 87 -0.74 -32.47 -13.84
CA GLY A 87 -1.26 -31.23 -14.43
C GLY A 87 -2.32 -30.50 -13.60
N SER A 88 -2.81 -31.10 -12.50
CA SER A 88 -3.70 -30.42 -11.55
C SER A 88 -2.98 -29.28 -10.82
N ARG A 89 -3.53 -28.07 -10.94
CA ARG A 89 -3.06 -26.85 -10.28
C ARG A 89 -3.97 -26.53 -9.09
N ILE A 90 -3.53 -26.84 -7.87
CA ILE A 90 -4.21 -26.39 -6.67
C ILE A 90 -3.59 -25.05 -6.29
N THR A 91 -4.29 -23.95 -6.60
CA THR A 91 -3.86 -22.60 -6.21
C THR A 91 -4.58 -22.24 -4.90
N VAL A 92 -3.96 -22.49 -3.75
CA VAL A 92 -4.45 -21.96 -2.46
C VAL A 92 -3.73 -20.65 -2.17
N ASN A 93 -4.48 -19.56 -2.28
CA ASN A 93 -4.06 -18.16 -2.20
C ASN A 93 -3.24 -17.64 -3.40
N ILE A 94 -3.43 -16.36 -3.69
CA ILE A 94 -2.88 -15.66 -4.86
C ILE A 94 -1.44 -15.21 -4.52
N PRO A 95 -0.38 -15.82 -5.08
CA PRO A 95 1.01 -15.50 -4.73
C PRO A 95 1.48 -14.12 -5.22
N SER A 96 0.63 -13.40 -5.97
CA SER A 96 0.91 -12.07 -6.53
C SER A 96 0.58 -10.91 -5.59
N VAL A 97 0.16 -11.19 -4.35
CA VAL A 97 -0.11 -10.18 -3.30
C VAL A 97 0.72 -10.51 -2.06
N GLY A 98 1.46 -9.52 -1.57
CA GLY A 98 2.24 -9.59 -0.33
C GLY A 98 1.87 -8.48 0.64
N ARG A 99 2.08 -8.71 1.93
CA ARG A 99 1.94 -7.70 2.99
C ARG A 99 3.29 -7.44 3.61
N ILE A 100 3.53 -6.20 4.01
CA ILE A 100 4.66 -5.84 4.87
C ILE A 100 4.06 -5.22 6.12
N PRO A 101 3.99 -5.98 7.24
CA PRO A 101 3.56 -5.43 8.52
C PRO A 101 4.49 -4.30 8.94
N ASN A 102 3.93 -3.18 9.41
CA ASN A 102 4.70 -1.98 9.75
C ASN A 102 5.65 -1.51 8.63
N GLY A 103 5.31 -1.83 7.37
CA GLY A 103 6.19 -1.63 6.23
C GLY A 103 6.25 -0.21 5.70
N ALA A 104 5.48 0.73 6.25
CA ALA A 104 5.59 2.13 5.90
C ALA A 104 5.65 3.05 7.11
N THR A 105 6.56 4.02 7.06
CA THR A 105 6.69 5.07 8.06
C THR A 105 5.93 6.31 7.59
N ILE A 106 5.10 6.87 8.46
CA ILE A 106 4.35 8.09 8.18
C ILE A 106 5.30 9.29 8.25
N GLU A 107 5.37 10.07 7.17
CA GLU A 107 6.21 11.27 7.06
C GLU A 107 5.40 12.56 7.20
N ARG A 108 4.08 12.48 7.04
CA ARG A 108 3.19 13.64 7.07
C ARG A 108 1.86 13.33 7.72
N GLU A 109 1.50 14.17 8.68
CA GLU A 109 0.19 14.14 9.34
C GLU A 109 -0.88 14.76 8.45
N VAL A 110 -2.10 14.25 8.55
CA VAL A 110 -3.28 14.92 7.98
C VAL A 110 -3.75 15.97 8.99
N LEU A 111 -3.67 17.24 8.62
CA LEU A 111 -4.24 18.32 9.42
C LEU A 111 -5.75 18.09 9.54
N SER A 112 -6.20 17.90 10.78
CA SER A 112 -7.60 17.71 11.10
C SER A 112 -8.19 19.04 11.56
N PRO A 113 -9.44 19.38 11.20
CA PRO A 113 -10.12 20.55 11.75
C PRO A 113 -10.24 20.48 13.29
N PHE A 114 -10.16 19.27 13.87
CA PHE A 114 -10.10 19.07 15.32
C PHE A 114 -8.77 19.53 15.95
N THR A 115 -7.73 19.73 15.15
CA THR A 115 -6.43 20.24 15.60
C THR A 115 -6.32 21.77 15.48
N GLU A 116 -7.19 22.40 14.67
CA GLU A 116 -7.20 23.85 14.41
C GLU A 116 -8.56 24.46 14.81
N GLY A 117 -8.75 24.71 16.10
CA GLY A 117 -9.86 25.53 16.60
C GLY A 117 -10.44 25.06 17.94
N ASP A 118 -11.11 25.97 18.64
CA ASP A 118 -11.76 25.73 19.94
C ASP A 118 -13.19 25.17 19.80
N THR A 119 -13.67 24.97 18.56
CA THR A 119 -15.07 24.62 18.27
C THR A 119 -15.17 23.43 17.33
N ILE A 120 -16.03 22.46 17.67
CA ILE A 120 -16.33 21.30 16.84
C ILE A 120 -17.64 21.56 16.08
N THR A 121 -17.61 21.44 14.75
CA THR A 121 -18.82 21.50 13.91
C THR A 121 -19.34 20.09 13.66
N VAL A 122 -20.52 19.77 14.18
CA VAL A 122 -21.16 18.45 14.01
C VAL A 122 -22.23 18.53 12.94
N HIS A 123 -22.12 17.71 11.90
CA HIS A 123 -23.19 17.53 10.91
C HIS A 123 -24.10 16.38 11.35
N LEU A 124 -25.31 16.71 11.80
CA LEU A 124 -26.28 15.72 12.23
C LEU A 124 -26.94 15.07 11.01
N LEU A 125 -26.93 13.73 10.95
CA LEU A 125 -27.64 12.97 9.92
C LEU A 125 -29.16 13.19 10.00
N ARG A 126 -29.67 13.49 11.20
CA ARG A 126 -31.05 13.91 11.46
C ARG A 126 -31.00 15.18 12.33
N PRO A 127 -31.24 16.36 11.75
CA PRO A 127 -31.14 17.61 12.49
C PRO A 127 -32.34 17.75 13.43
N ASP A 128 -32.10 17.66 14.74
CA ASP A 128 -33.04 18.06 15.76
C ASP A 128 -32.31 18.66 16.98
N PHE A 129 -32.97 19.57 17.69
CA PHE A 129 -32.39 20.29 18.83
C PHE A 129 -32.08 19.38 20.03
N THR A 130 -32.73 18.23 20.14
CA THR A 130 -32.52 17.27 21.23
C THR A 130 -31.24 16.46 20.98
N THR A 131 -31.03 16.00 19.74
CA THR A 131 -29.85 15.28 19.27
C THR A 131 -28.62 16.19 19.22
N ALA A 132 -28.77 17.49 18.97
CA ALA A 132 -27.65 18.44 19.03
C ALA A 132 -27.14 18.71 20.46
N ARG A 133 -27.93 18.44 21.50
CA ARG A 133 -27.61 18.75 22.92
C ARG A 133 -27.05 17.57 23.72
N ARG A 134 -27.17 16.33 23.22
CA ARG A 134 -26.82 15.11 23.94
C ARG A 134 -25.57 14.43 23.41
#